data_AF-A0A8E0VLV2-F1
#
_entry.id   AF-A0A8E0VLV2-F1
#
_cell.length_a   1.000
_cell.length_b   1.000
_cell.length_c   1.000
_cell.angle_alpha   90.00
_cell.angle_beta   90.00
_cell.angle_gamma   90.00
#
_symmetry.space_group_name_H-M   'P 1'
#
loop_
_entity.id
_entity.type
_entity.pdbx_description
1 polymer ?
#
loop_
_entity_poly.entity_id
_entity_poly.type
_entity_poly.pdbx_seq_one_letter_code
_entity_poly.pdbx_strand_id
1 'polypeptide(L)'
;MLDAEYRTFTGLGSLSEHSGAAPGEISTGTTLFACQFDSGVVIGADSRTSMGYVAHVSHELRIRTYVVNRVSDKLTPLAKNIFCCRSGSAADTQKVADIVRYQLDFHRMVMNCEPTVLEAAVSCRSMCYSYREDLTVGLFVAGWDEVLGGQIYSIPLGGMLIRQTAVTGGSGSTYIYGYFDREYKPNMKKEDCVHFVSTG
;
A
#
# COMPACT_ATOMS: atom_id res chain seq x y z
N MET A 1 5.74 7.31 -53.69
CA MET A 1 6.42 6.00 -53.79
C MET A 1 7.84 6.17 -53.30
N LEU A 2 8.03 6.10 -51.99
CA LEU A 2 9.32 5.90 -51.30
C LEU A 2 8.96 5.35 -49.90
N ASP A 3 9.17 4.05 -49.71
CA ASP A 3 9.05 3.35 -48.43
C ASP A 3 10.20 3.74 -47.50
N ALA A 4 9.88 4.13 -46.27
CA ALA A 4 10.85 4.32 -45.20
C ALA A 4 10.57 3.27 -44.11
N GLU A 5 11.39 2.21 -44.08
CA GLU A 5 11.39 1.22 -43.01
C GLU A 5 11.79 1.88 -41.68
N TYR A 6 10.83 1.99 -40.76
CA TYR A 6 11.09 2.39 -39.38
C TYR A 6 11.53 1.14 -38.59
N ARG A 7 12.85 0.93 -38.48
CA ARG A 7 13.43 -0.06 -37.58
C ARG A 7 13.15 0.36 -36.14
N THR A 8 12.18 -0.26 -35.50
CA THR A 8 11.91 -0.13 -34.06
C THR A 8 13.11 -0.65 -33.27
N PHE A 9 13.74 0.25 -32.54
CA PHE A 9 14.80 0.01 -31.56
C PHE A 9 14.31 -0.95 -30.47
N THR A 10 14.75 -2.21 -30.54
CA THR A 10 14.53 -3.26 -29.53
C THR A 10 15.45 -3.04 -28.32
N GLY A 11 15.17 -1.99 -27.55
CA GLY A 11 16.04 -1.56 -26.45
C GLY A 11 15.32 -0.95 -25.25
N LEU A 12 14.05 -1.30 -25.04
CA LEU A 12 13.38 -1.18 -23.74
C LEU A 12 13.03 -2.59 -23.28
N GLY A 13 13.75 -3.11 -22.29
CA GLY A 13 13.39 -4.34 -21.61
C GLY A 13 11.95 -4.25 -21.13
N SER A 14 11.09 -5.08 -21.70
CA SER A 14 9.69 -5.23 -21.36
C SER A 14 9.55 -5.66 -19.91
N LEU A 15 9.15 -4.72 -19.04
CA LEU A 15 8.69 -5.00 -17.67
C LEU A 15 7.40 -5.85 -17.61
N SER A 16 7.02 -6.52 -18.69
CA SER A 16 5.82 -7.36 -18.82
C SER A 16 6.11 -8.88 -18.87
N GLU A 17 7.37 -9.32 -18.96
CA GLU A 17 7.70 -10.73 -19.24
C GLU A 17 7.68 -11.70 -18.03
N HIS A 18 7.09 -11.30 -16.89
CA HIS A 18 6.83 -12.21 -15.76
C HIS A 18 5.34 -12.35 -15.40
N SER A 19 4.45 -12.12 -16.35
CA SER A 19 3.01 -12.40 -16.19
C SER A 19 2.67 -13.82 -16.65
N GLY A 20 3.21 -14.83 -15.97
CA GLY A 20 2.83 -16.24 -16.14
C GLY A 20 1.45 -16.62 -15.57
N ALA A 21 0.54 -15.64 -15.45
CA ALA A 21 -0.81 -15.88 -14.98
C ALA A 21 -1.61 -16.56 -16.10
N ALA A 22 -2.40 -17.59 -15.76
CA ALA A 22 -3.27 -18.22 -16.75
C ALA A 22 -4.19 -17.16 -17.39
N PRO A 23 -4.49 -17.25 -18.70
CA PRO A 23 -5.41 -16.30 -19.34
C PRO A 23 -6.73 -16.23 -18.57
N GLY A 24 -7.04 -15.03 -18.04
CA GLY A 24 -8.22 -14.76 -17.20
C GLY A 24 -7.95 -14.70 -15.69
N GLU A 25 -6.75 -15.01 -15.21
CA GLU A 25 -6.39 -14.92 -13.80
C GLU A 25 -5.95 -13.50 -13.43
N ILE A 26 -6.83 -12.78 -12.76
CA ILE A 26 -6.62 -11.40 -12.35
C ILE A 26 -6.05 -11.39 -10.92
N SER A 27 -4.85 -10.84 -10.73
CA SER A 27 -4.26 -10.65 -9.40
C SER A 27 -4.93 -9.49 -8.68
N THR A 28 -6.09 -9.73 -8.06
CA THR A 28 -6.85 -8.74 -7.28
C THR A 28 -6.32 -8.60 -5.85
N GLY A 29 -5.00 -8.71 -5.64
CA GLY A 29 -4.38 -9.07 -4.35
C GLY A 29 -4.87 -8.29 -3.12
N THR A 30 -4.21 -7.19 -2.77
CA THR A 30 -4.56 -6.38 -1.58
C THR A 30 -5.12 -5.04 -2.02
N THR A 31 -6.20 -4.60 -1.38
CA THR A 31 -6.76 -3.26 -1.52
C THR A 31 -6.71 -2.57 -0.16
N LEU A 32 -5.96 -1.47 -0.11
CA LEU A 32 -5.87 -0.59 1.05
C LEU A 32 -6.49 0.75 0.69
N PHE A 33 -7.05 1.41 1.68
CA PHE A 33 -7.79 2.65 1.49
C PHE A 33 -7.71 3.56 2.70
N ALA A 34 -7.57 4.86 2.49
CA ALA A 34 -7.72 5.84 3.56
C ALA A 34 -8.25 7.17 3.05
N CYS A 35 -9.01 7.87 3.90
CA CYS A 35 -9.56 9.19 3.61
C CYS A 35 -9.49 10.08 4.85
N GLN A 36 -8.90 11.26 4.68
CA GLN A 36 -8.82 12.29 5.70
C GLN A 36 -10.15 13.06 5.78
N PHE A 37 -10.58 13.40 6.98
CA PHE A 37 -11.65 14.35 7.27
C PHE A 37 -11.16 15.37 8.30
N ASP A 38 -11.97 16.40 8.57
CA ASP A 38 -11.57 17.56 9.39
C ASP A 38 -10.94 17.19 10.75
N SER A 39 -11.51 16.20 11.44
CA SER A 39 -11.05 15.77 12.77
C SER A 39 -10.29 14.45 12.81
N GLY A 40 -9.89 13.88 11.66
CA GLY A 40 -9.17 12.61 11.66
C GLY A 40 -9.01 11.93 10.32
N VAL A 41 -8.81 10.61 10.37
CA VAL A 41 -8.65 9.76 9.18
C VAL A 41 -9.47 8.49 9.36
N VAL A 42 -10.09 8.03 8.27
CA VAL A 42 -10.69 6.70 8.16
C VAL A 42 -9.75 5.83 7.34
N ILE A 43 -9.46 4.63 7.83
CA ILE A 43 -8.63 3.64 7.15
C ILE A 43 -9.42 2.34 6.95
N GLY A 44 -9.19 1.68 5.83
CA GLY A 44 -9.81 0.42 5.46
C GLY A 44 -8.84 -0.46 4.67
N ALA A 45 -9.02 -1.76 4.81
CA ALA A 45 -8.31 -2.74 4.00
C ALA A 45 -9.19 -3.97 3.79
N ASP A 46 -8.99 -4.65 2.67
CA ASP A 46 -9.52 -6.00 2.51
C ASP A 46 -8.77 -6.99 3.42
N SER A 47 -9.39 -8.13 3.71
CA SER A 47 -8.84 -9.14 4.63
C SER A 47 -8.23 -10.36 3.92
N ARG A 48 -8.18 -10.38 2.58
CA ARG A 48 -7.72 -11.53 1.81
C ARG A 48 -6.20 -11.47 1.61
N THR A 49 -5.52 -12.57 1.86
CA THR A 49 -4.11 -12.76 1.51
C THR A 49 -4.00 -13.94 0.57
N SER A 50 -3.28 -13.75 -0.54
CA SER A 50 -3.05 -14.78 -1.54
C SER A 50 -1.56 -15.03 -1.75
N MET A 51 -1.22 -16.23 -2.19
CA MET A 51 0.12 -16.64 -2.57
C MET A 51 0.10 -17.15 -4.01
N GLY A 52 1.04 -16.66 -4.82
CA GLY A 52 1.33 -17.24 -6.12
C GLY A 52 2.10 -18.55 -5.95
N TYR A 53 1.71 -19.61 -6.64
CA TYR A 53 2.46 -20.85 -6.71
C TYR A 53 2.54 -21.34 -8.16
N VAL A 54 3.66 -21.98 -8.49
CA VAL A 54 3.87 -22.58 -9.80
C VAL A 54 3.16 -23.94 -9.83
N ALA A 55 2.22 -24.09 -10.76
CA ALA A 55 1.54 -25.34 -11.02
C ALA A 55 1.95 -25.88 -12.39
N HIS A 56 2.28 -27.18 -12.43
CA HIS A 56 2.42 -27.90 -13.70
C HIS A 56 1.05 -28.26 -14.23
N VAL A 57 0.67 -27.66 -15.36
CA VAL A 57 -0.55 -28.02 -16.09
C VAL A 57 -0.13 -28.39 -17.49
N SER A 58 -0.29 -29.67 -17.84
CA SER A 58 -0.22 -30.20 -19.21
C SER A 58 0.80 -29.51 -20.12
N HIS A 59 2.09 -29.69 -19.83
CA HIS A 59 3.25 -29.21 -20.61
C HIS A 59 3.60 -27.71 -20.50
N GLU A 60 2.99 -26.95 -19.59
CA GLU A 60 3.33 -25.54 -19.37
C GLU A 60 3.44 -25.20 -17.87
N LEU A 61 4.44 -24.37 -17.52
CA LEU A 61 4.54 -23.77 -16.18
C LEU A 61 3.53 -22.62 -16.10
N ARG A 62 2.62 -22.66 -15.14
CA ARG A 62 1.66 -21.57 -14.90
C ARG A 62 1.71 -21.10 -13.46
N ILE A 63 1.65 -19.79 -13.25
CA ILE A 63 1.49 -19.19 -11.93
C ILE A 63 -0.02 -19.17 -11.63
N ARG A 64 -0.39 -19.79 -10.52
CA ARG A 64 -1.75 -19.75 -9.96
C ARG A 64 -1.75 -19.04 -8.62
N THR A 65 -2.86 -18.41 -8.30
CA THR A 65 -3.11 -17.64 -7.09
C THR A 65 -3.99 -18.45 -6.17
N TYR A 66 -3.52 -18.71 -4.97
CA TYR A 66 -4.27 -19.40 -3.93
C TYR A 66 -4.52 -18.46 -2.76
N VAL A 67 -5.76 -18.42 -2.26
CA VAL A 67 -6.11 -17.63 -1.07
C VAL A 67 -5.67 -18.40 0.17
N VAL A 68 -4.59 -17.94 0.79
CA VAL A 68 -4.00 -18.57 1.98
C VAL A 68 -4.68 -18.12 3.27
N ASN A 69 -5.22 -16.90 3.31
CA ASN A 69 -5.94 -16.37 4.46
C ASN A 69 -7.06 -15.44 3.98
N ARG A 70 -8.24 -15.52 4.61
CA ARG A 70 -9.41 -14.68 4.29
C ARG A 70 -9.67 -13.59 5.34
N VAL A 71 -8.97 -13.63 6.47
CA VAL A 71 -9.19 -12.78 7.65
C VAL A 71 -7.87 -12.17 8.15
N SER A 72 -6.97 -11.84 7.23
CA SER A 72 -5.70 -11.21 7.57
C SER A 72 -5.91 -9.74 7.93
N ASP A 73 -5.34 -9.32 9.07
CA ASP A 73 -5.23 -7.91 9.39
C ASP A 73 -4.02 -7.29 8.66
N LYS A 74 -4.27 -6.20 7.94
CA LYS A 74 -3.28 -5.44 7.17
C LYS A 74 -2.99 -4.08 7.76
N LEU A 75 -3.74 -3.70 8.80
CA LEU A 75 -3.54 -2.50 9.58
C LEU A 75 -2.64 -2.88 10.75
N THR A 76 -1.61 -2.08 11.00
CA THR A 76 -0.69 -2.34 12.10
C THR A 76 -0.46 -1.06 12.88
N PRO A 77 -0.81 -1.03 14.18
CA PRO A 77 -0.59 0.14 15.01
C PRO A 77 0.91 0.37 15.17
N LEU A 78 1.34 1.61 14.92
CA LEU A 78 2.72 2.05 15.11
C LEU A 78 2.90 2.81 16.41
N ALA A 79 1.91 3.63 16.78
CA ALA A 79 1.87 4.40 18.02
C ALA A 79 0.40 4.73 18.36
N LYS A 80 0.18 5.49 19.43
CA LYS A 80 -1.16 5.96 19.80
C LYS A 80 -1.77 6.76 18.64
N ASN A 81 -2.93 6.33 18.16
CA ASN A 81 -3.66 6.94 17.03
C ASN A 81 -2.93 6.93 15.67
N ILE A 82 -1.88 6.12 15.50
CA ILE A 82 -1.12 6.02 14.25
C ILE A 82 -1.06 4.57 13.79
N PHE A 83 -1.48 4.34 12.55
CA PHE A 83 -1.50 3.03 11.92
C PHE A 83 -0.73 3.06 10.60
N CYS A 84 -0.08 1.96 10.27
CA CYS A 84 0.38 1.69 8.92
C CYS A 84 -0.50 0.63 8.26
N CYS A 85 -0.81 0.83 6.98
CA CYS A 85 -1.49 -0.17 6.17
C CYS A 85 -0.48 -0.81 5.23
N ARG A 86 -0.43 -2.14 5.22
CA ARG A 86 0.68 -2.92 4.63
C ARG A 86 0.29 -3.62 3.34
N SER A 87 1.11 -3.47 2.30
CA SER A 87 1.00 -4.17 1.02
C SER A 87 2.38 -4.60 0.49
N GLY A 88 2.41 -5.65 -0.32
CA GLY A 88 3.66 -6.31 -0.74
C GLY A 88 3.87 -7.63 0.02
N SER A 89 5.13 -7.98 0.28
CA SER A 89 5.48 -9.18 1.05
C SER A 89 4.94 -9.05 2.48
N ALA A 90 4.13 -10.02 2.89
CA ALA A 90 3.54 -10.02 4.23
C ALA A 90 4.63 -10.04 5.31
N ALA A 91 5.69 -10.83 5.13
CA ALA A 91 6.79 -10.94 6.08
C ALA A 91 7.59 -9.62 6.17
N ASP A 92 7.98 -9.06 5.02
CA ASP A 92 8.80 -7.85 4.97
C ASP A 92 8.07 -6.67 5.62
N THR A 93 6.79 -6.48 5.23
CA THR A 93 5.97 -5.38 5.73
C THR A 93 5.69 -5.49 7.23
N GLN A 94 5.46 -6.70 7.75
CA GLN A 94 5.31 -6.93 9.20
C GLN A 94 6.60 -6.58 9.94
N LYS A 95 7.75 -7.05 9.41
CA LYS A 95 9.03 -6.80 10.05
C LYS A 95 9.39 -5.31 10.09
N VAL A 96 9.14 -4.59 8.99
CA VAL A 96 9.33 -3.14 8.95
C VAL A 96 8.43 -2.43 9.97
N ALA A 97 7.15 -2.80 10.04
CA ALA A 97 6.22 -2.21 11.01
C ALA A 97 6.65 -2.47 12.46
N ASP A 98 7.11 -3.68 12.78
CA ASP A 98 7.60 -4.03 14.12
C ASP A 98 8.85 -3.23 14.51
N ILE A 99 9.80 -3.07 13.59
CA ILE A 99 11.01 -2.28 13.84
C ILE A 99 10.65 -0.81 14.07
N VAL A 100 9.78 -0.25 13.22
CA VAL A 100 9.36 1.15 13.34
C VAL A 100 8.60 1.39 14.63
N ARG A 101 7.67 0.50 15.00
CA ARG A 101 6.97 0.56 16.29
C ARG A 101 7.94 0.60 17.46
N TYR A 102 8.94 -0.29 17.46
CA TYR A 102 9.98 -0.29 18.49
C TYR A 102 10.77 1.04 18.54
N GLN A 103 11.15 1.58 17.38
CA GLN A 103 11.86 2.87 17.31
C GLN A 103 11.00 4.03 17.84
N LEU A 104 9.70 4.05 17.51
CA LEU A 104 8.77 5.08 17.98
C LEU A 104 8.51 4.97 19.48
N ASP A 105 8.35 3.76 20.00
CA ASP A 105 8.22 3.53 21.44
C ASP A 105 9.46 3.99 22.21
N PHE A 106 10.65 3.66 21.70
CA PHE A 106 11.89 4.13 22.29
C PHE A 106 12.00 5.66 22.24
N HIS A 107 11.68 6.28 21.09
CA HIS A 107 11.68 7.73 20.93
C HIS A 107 10.72 8.41 21.92
N ARG A 108 9.51 7.86 22.06
CA ARG A 108 8.50 8.33 23.02
C ARG A 108 9.01 8.28 24.46
N MET A 109 9.69 7.19 24.85
CA MET A 109 10.25 7.07 26.20
C MET A 109 11.36 8.08 26.47
N VAL A 110 12.23 8.33 25.48
CA VAL A 110 13.36 9.27 25.62
C VAL A 110 12.88 10.72 25.64
N MET A 111 11.95 11.07 24.75
CA MET A 111 11.46 12.45 24.59
C MET A 111 10.29 12.78 25.53
N ASN A 112 9.73 11.75 26.19
CA ASN A 112 8.52 11.84 27.01
C ASN A 112 7.35 12.56 26.30
N CYS A 113 7.22 12.30 25.00
CA CYS A 113 6.24 12.91 24.10
C CYS A 113 5.73 11.87 23.10
N GLU A 114 4.44 11.92 22.76
CA GLU A 114 3.88 11.03 21.73
C GLU A 114 4.41 11.41 20.35
N PRO A 115 4.78 10.42 19.51
CA PRO A 115 5.29 10.69 18.18
C PRO A 115 4.20 11.26 17.28
N THR A 116 4.58 12.18 16.40
CA THR A 116 3.72 12.74 15.35
C THR A 116 3.51 11.75 14.21
N VAL A 117 2.44 11.95 13.42
CA VAL A 117 2.17 11.11 12.24
C VAL A 117 3.32 11.21 11.23
N LEU A 118 3.89 12.41 11.09
CA LEU A 118 5.03 12.66 10.20
C LEU A 118 6.29 11.90 10.67
N GLU A 119 6.61 11.88 11.96
CA GLU A 119 7.77 11.12 12.47
C GLU A 119 7.62 9.62 12.21
N ALA A 120 6.43 9.06 12.44
CA ALA A 120 6.14 7.66 12.11
C ALA A 120 6.31 7.38 10.61
N ALA A 121 5.77 8.26 9.77
CA ALA A 121 5.90 8.21 8.32
C ALA A 121 7.37 8.28 7.84
N VAL A 122 8.18 9.17 8.43
CA VAL A 122 9.60 9.31 8.09
C VAL A 122 10.40 8.06 8.50
N SER A 123 10.12 7.49 9.67
CA SER A 123 10.75 6.24 10.12
C SER A 123 10.41 5.07 9.19
N CYS A 124 9.14 4.91 8.80
CA CYS A 124 8.74 3.93 7.80
C CYS A 124 9.44 4.14 6.46
N ARG A 125 9.46 5.39 5.97
CA ARG A 125 10.13 5.76 4.72
C ARG A 125 11.61 5.41 4.76
N SER A 126 12.30 5.71 5.86
CA SER A 126 13.73 5.39 6.04
C SER A 126 13.98 3.90 5.85
N MET A 127 13.20 3.05 6.52
CA MET A 127 13.30 1.59 6.37
C MET A 127 13.00 1.14 4.94
N CYS A 128 11.92 1.64 4.34
CA CYS A 128 11.53 1.25 2.98
C CYS A 128 12.58 1.67 1.94
N TYR A 129 13.17 2.86 2.09
CA TYR A 129 14.16 3.37 1.16
C TYR A 129 15.52 2.65 1.31
N SER A 130 15.98 2.42 2.54
CA SER A 130 17.26 1.75 2.80
C SER A 130 17.30 0.32 2.26
N TYR A 131 16.17 -0.38 2.30
CA TYR A 131 16.08 -1.79 1.89
C TYR A 131 15.23 -1.97 0.63
N ARG A 132 15.08 -0.93 -0.22
CA ARG A 132 14.21 -0.95 -1.40
C ARG A 132 14.59 -2.00 -2.46
N GLU A 133 15.84 -2.46 -2.45
CA GLU A 133 16.34 -3.49 -3.37
C GLU A 133 16.11 -4.91 -2.82
N ASP A 134 15.95 -5.05 -1.50
CA ASP A 134 15.86 -6.35 -0.81
C ASP A 134 14.43 -6.68 -0.35
N LEU A 135 13.62 -5.66 -0.06
CA LEU A 135 12.28 -5.81 0.50
C LEU A 135 11.20 -5.34 -0.48
N THR A 136 10.12 -6.11 -0.56
CA THR A 136 8.93 -5.71 -1.33
C THR A 136 7.91 -5.09 -0.39
N VAL A 137 8.05 -3.79 -0.12
CA VAL A 137 7.23 -3.06 0.87
C VAL A 137 6.57 -1.85 0.22
N GLY A 138 5.24 -1.85 0.22
CA GLY A 138 4.42 -0.68 -0.05
C GLY A 138 3.49 -0.44 1.13
N LEU A 139 3.52 0.75 1.71
CA LEU A 139 2.67 1.06 2.85
C LEU A 139 2.19 2.51 2.80
N PHE A 140 1.16 2.82 3.56
CA PHE A 140 0.89 4.20 3.93
C PHE A 140 0.74 4.28 5.43
N VAL A 141 1.11 5.43 5.99
CA VAL A 141 0.93 5.77 7.39
C VAL A 141 -0.22 6.75 7.48
N ALA A 142 -1.18 6.44 8.35
CA ALA A 142 -2.36 7.24 8.56
C ALA A 142 -2.61 7.35 10.06
N GLY A 143 -2.97 8.54 10.52
CA GLY A 143 -3.19 8.76 11.94
C GLY A 143 -3.66 10.17 12.24
N TRP A 144 -3.68 10.48 13.52
CA TRP A 144 -4.01 11.79 14.04
C TRP A 144 -3.01 12.19 15.12
N ASP A 145 -2.53 13.43 15.05
CA ASP A 145 -1.75 14.06 16.11
C ASP A 145 -2.30 15.45 16.46
N GLU A 146 -1.84 16.02 17.57
CA GLU A 146 -2.28 17.33 18.05
C GLU A 146 -1.72 18.50 17.21
N VAL A 147 -0.71 18.26 16.37
CA VAL A 147 0.03 19.32 15.67
C VAL A 147 -0.64 19.69 14.34
N LEU A 148 -0.94 18.68 13.50
CA LEU A 148 -1.55 18.89 12.18
C LEU A 148 -2.87 18.11 12.02
N GLY A 149 -3.35 17.43 13.06
CA GLY A 149 -4.58 16.66 13.02
C GLY A 149 -4.46 15.39 12.19
N GLY A 150 -5.54 15.04 11.48
CA GLY A 150 -5.59 13.86 10.62
C GLY A 150 -4.61 13.96 9.45
N GLN A 151 -3.78 12.94 9.25
CA GLN A 151 -2.76 12.94 8.19
C GLN A 151 -2.63 11.57 7.54
N ILE A 152 -2.33 11.57 6.24
CA ILE A 152 -2.01 10.37 5.47
C ILE A 152 -0.72 10.62 4.68
N TYR A 153 0.19 9.66 4.77
CA TYR A 153 1.44 9.64 4.03
C TYR A 153 1.62 8.32 3.29
N SER A 154 1.67 8.39 1.97
CA SER A 154 1.89 7.25 1.09
C SER A 154 3.38 6.99 0.88
N ILE A 155 3.79 5.72 1.01
CA ILE A 155 5.16 5.24 0.84
C ILE A 155 5.13 4.07 -0.16
N PRO A 156 5.24 4.35 -1.47
CA PRO A 156 5.27 3.32 -2.51
C PRO A 156 6.59 2.53 -2.47
N LEU A 157 6.68 1.47 -3.29
CA LEU A 157 7.84 0.55 -3.36
C LEU A 157 9.20 1.22 -3.68
N GLY A 158 9.23 2.51 -4.00
CA GLY A 158 10.45 3.31 -4.17
C GLY A 158 10.95 4.03 -2.91
N GLY A 159 10.26 3.94 -1.77
CA GLY A 159 10.65 4.63 -0.53
C GLY A 159 10.45 6.16 -0.57
N MET A 160 9.62 6.64 -1.49
CA MET A 160 9.17 8.05 -1.48
C MET A 160 8.22 8.31 -0.32
N LEU A 161 8.03 9.58 0.04
CA LEU A 161 7.07 9.99 1.05
C LEU A 161 6.17 11.09 0.49
N ILE A 162 4.88 10.80 0.36
CA ILE A 162 3.92 11.68 -0.32
C ILE A 162 2.73 11.93 0.62
N ARG A 163 2.47 13.19 0.97
CA ARG A 163 1.27 13.57 1.72
C ARG A 163 0.06 13.54 0.81
N GLN A 164 -1.02 12.89 1.25
CA GLN A 164 -2.28 12.79 0.49
C GLN A 164 -3.47 13.02 1.43
N THR A 165 -4.59 13.45 0.86
CA THR A 165 -5.88 13.62 1.58
C THR A 165 -6.75 12.38 1.49
N ALA A 166 -6.56 11.57 0.45
CA ALA A 166 -7.07 10.21 0.35
C ALA A 166 -6.07 9.37 -0.46
N VAL A 167 -5.98 8.08 -0.16
CA VAL A 167 -5.06 7.15 -0.83
C VAL A 167 -5.73 5.81 -1.02
N THR A 168 -5.38 5.16 -2.13
CA THR A 168 -5.59 3.73 -2.32
C THR A 168 -4.27 3.05 -2.64
N GLY A 169 -4.10 1.80 -2.18
CA GLY A 169 -2.86 1.06 -2.35
C GLY A 169 -3.04 -0.46 -2.44
N GLY A 170 -1.95 -1.14 -2.76
CA GLY A 170 -1.92 -2.58 -3.02
C GLY A 170 -2.30 -2.94 -4.46
N SER A 171 -2.18 -4.21 -4.83
CA SER A 171 -2.42 -4.64 -6.22
C SER A 171 -3.89 -4.55 -6.65
N GLY A 172 -4.82 -4.62 -5.71
CA GLY A 172 -6.27 -4.49 -5.95
C GLY A 172 -6.75 -3.04 -6.12
N SER A 173 -5.94 -2.04 -5.77
CA SER A 173 -6.32 -0.62 -5.91
C SER A 173 -6.53 -0.19 -7.36
N THR A 174 -5.90 -0.88 -8.30
CA THR A 174 -6.01 -0.58 -9.74
C THR A 174 -7.45 -0.68 -10.25
N TYR A 175 -8.29 -1.50 -9.63
CA TYR A 175 -9.69 -1.72 -10.02
C TYR A 175 -10.65 -0.66 -9.48
N ILE A 176 -10.23 0.12 -8.49
CA ILE A 176 -11.13 1.04 -7.77
C ILE A 176 -10.89 2.50 -8.10
N TYR A 177 -9.93 2.83 -8.97
CA TYR A 177 -9.68 4.23 -9.37
C TYR A 177 -10.93 4.91 -9.95
N GLY A 178 -11.74 4.20 -10.75
CA GLY A 178 -12.99 4.77 -11.28
C GLY A 178 -14.04 5.06 -10.20
N TYR A 179 -14.07 4.27 -9.12
CA TYR A 179 -14.91 4.55 -7.95
C TYR A 179 -14.32 5.70 -7.12
N PHE A 180 -13.00 5.68 -6.92
CA PHE A 180 -12.25 6.72 -6.21
C PHE A 180 -12.52 8.10 -6.82
N ASP A 181 -12.34 8.25 -8.13
CA ASP A 181 -12.52 9.52 -8.84
C ASP A 181 -13.97 10.02 -8.84
N ARG A 182 -14.95 9.10 -8.81
CA ARG A 182 -16.38 9.44 -8.83
C ARG A 182 -16.90 9.86 -7.47
N GLU A 183 -16.55 9.12 -6.43
CA GLU A 183 -17.11 9.31 -5.09
C GLU A 183 -16.31 10.31 -4.26
N TYR A 184 -14.98 10.34 -4.39
CA TYR A 184 -14.13 11.18 -3.56
C TYR A 184 -14.45 12.67 -3.74
N LYS A 185 -14.61 13.37 -2.60
CA LYS A 185 -14.78 14.82 -2.57
C LYS A 185 -13.85 15.41 -1.52
N PRO A 186 -13.17 16.53 -1.81
CA PRO A 186 -12.41 17.24 -0.80
C PRO A 186 -13.31 17.62 0.38
N ASN A 187 -12.80 17.49 1.61
CA ASN A 187 -13.48 17.86 2.86
C ASN A 187 -14.80 17.11 3.12
N MET A 188 -14.84 15.81 2.80
CA MET A 188 -15.93 14.92 3.21
C MET A 188 -16.12 14.90 4.73
N LYS A 189 -17.37 14.74 5.16
CA LYS A 189 -17.70 14.49 6.58
C LYS A 189 -17.26 13.09 6.97
N LYS A 190 -17.16 12.83 8.27
CA LYS A 190 -16.76 11.52 8.80
C LYS A 190 -17.64 10.40 8.25
N GLU A 191 -18.96 10.58 8.23
CA GLU A 191 -19.91 9.58 7.75
C GLU A 191 -19.70 9.27 6.27
N ASP A 192 -19.49 10.30 5.46
CA ASP A 192 -19.21 10.16 4.03
C ASP A 192 -17.88 9.46 3.80
N CYS A 193 -16.84 9.79 4.58
CA CYS A 193 -15.54 9.11 4.54
C CYS A 193 -15.66 7.62 4.90
N VAL A 194 -16.46 7.29 5.92
CA VAL A 194 -16.72 5.88 6.30
C VAL A 194 -17.45 5.16 5.17
N HIS A 195 -18.46 5.77 4.57
CA HIS A 195 -19.16 5.17 3.43
C HIS A 195 -18.23 4.98 2.22
N PHE A 196 -17.42 5.99 1.93
CA PHE A 196 -16.44 5.99 0.85
C PHE A 196 -15.43 4.85 1.00
N VAL A 197 -14.86 4.68 2.20
CA VAL A 197 -13.86 3.64 2.51
C VAL A 197 -14.47 2.24 2.61
N SER A 198 -15.69 2.10 3.11
CA SER A 198 -16.32 0.78 3.32
C SER A 198 -16.92 0.16 2.06
N THR A 199 -17.28 0.99 1.07
CA THR A 199 -17.87 0.54 -0.19
C THR A 199 -16.81 0.23 -1.26
N GLY A 200 -15.63 0.86 -1.14
CA GLY A 200 -14.50 0.72 -2.06
C GLY A 200 -13.63 -0.51 -1.84
#